data_AF-F8H237-F1
#
_entry.id   AF-F8H237-F1
#
_cell.length_a   1.000
_cell.length_b   1.000
_cell.length_c   1.000
_cell.angle_alpha   90.00
_cell.angle_beta   90.00
_cell.angle_gamma   90.00
#
_symmetry.space_group_name_H-M   'P 1'
#
loop_
_entity.id
_entity.type
_entity.pdbx_description
1 polymer ?
#
loop_
_entity_poly.entity_id
_entity_poly.type
_entity_poly.pdbx_seq_one_letter_code
_entity_poly.pdbx_strand_id
1 'polypeptide(L)'
;MELHFEIKNGSRRGHRFSLKDLSSAPEAEIPWVLEDEIIQFELLVPKKYRSAVLQLYQHSITCSRTVDCEEDLDLVKFIWSPDAREYATNSKLFWNYFGIAELNVLLFNENLELIDLVNFQPLQVAATKSSADKVEKMFEYLASISSEALHSVFSATRHTVGFEDGLVSPNYAFERLEHAILALKDLLPHVLHNPLTRLVPEHKLIPLSGREELDDSSIGWLMENLSVLQSTDHSEDAHIYYDGDHFKASALLLPVLAEQTDIYENRVIHGFIDQLIRTAQTLGTRMDSEIAKRANATNLPTGYISFFEKATRFKAQLIGTQINKIDALISILNQFKTLLERKVPVKISILERPIITPKAHGKHAYRDLFLEIIKWHEKGQVDWSAYENLFAIESIPMLFEAYSYFRVLEAANQFLDKSDSPSSKIKDRPLCTSFIDQNGHSIEILREPEFWAAGHKLQQVDGIINSEGYTINKESKKVRPRSQTGINSKRVPDIAIKVTRPNNSIRLIILDAKYSYADKSFVDYLPDLTMKYVHGIHRIGQSEPLVASMSILHPDDQGVFRSFHYGSLSVFGESPASPTLQSCGIILGEDRSSDKLSSLVHRLLQIEGIKPLINHHGDTEIIQPNFANQGLLPAA
;
A
#
# COMPACT_ATOMS: atom_id res chain seq x y z
N MET A 1 -25.91 22.62 4.77
CA MET A 1 -25.80 23.90 4.04
C MET A 1 -25.48 23.62 2.58
N GLU A 2 -25.63 24.57 1.66
CA GLU A 2 -25.26 24.39 0.24
C GLU A 2 -24.33 25.49 -0.25
N LEU A 3 -23.21 25.10 -0.87
CA LEU A 3 -22.25 26.00 -1.49
C LEU A 3 -22.50 26.03 -2.99
N HIS A 4 -22.92 27.17 -3.52
CA HIS A 4 -23.15 27.35 -4.94
C HIS A 4 -21.89 27.84 -5.63
N PHE A 5 -21.69 27.45 -6.88
CA PHE A 5 -20.64 28.05 -7.71
C PHE A 5 -21.10 28.34 -9.12
N GLU A 6 -20.54 29.41 -9.70
CA GLU A 6 -20.84 29.87 -11.06
C GLU A 6 -19.55 30.00 -11.87
N ILE A 7 -19.56 29.44 -13.08
CA ILE A 7 -18.44 29.54 -14.03
C ILE A 7 -18.51 30.89 -14.75
N LYS A 8 -17.40 31.64 -14.74
CA LYS A 8 -17.34 33.03 -15.24
C LYS A 8 -16.69 33.18 -16.62
N ASN A 9 -16.05 32.13 -17.15
CA ASN A 9 -15.38 32.14 -18.46
C ASN A 9 -15.69 30.87 -19.28
N GLY A 10 -15.16 30.81 -20.51
CA GLY A 10 -15.26 29.63 -21.38
C GLY A 10 -16.67 29.35 -21.94
N SER A 11 -16.83 28.18 -22.53
CA SER A 11 -18.10 27.72 -23.14
C SER A 11 -19.21 27.47 -22.10
N ARG A 12 -18.82 27.21 -20.84
CA ARG A 12 -19.74 26.98 -19.72
C ARG A 12 -20.03 28.23 -18.90
N ARG A 13 -19.64 29.42 -19.38
CA ARG A 13 -19.93 30.68 -18.68
C ARG A 13 -21.41 30.81 -18.32
N GLY A 14 -21.70 31.19 -17.08
CA GLY A 14 -23.04 31.37 -16.53
C GLY A 14 -23.68 30.09 -15.98
N HIS A 15 -23.06 28.91 -16.17
CA HIS A 15 -23.58 27.69 -15.55
C HIS A 15 -23.37 27.73 -14.04
N ARG A 16 -24.41 27.29 -13.30
CA ARG A 16 -24.44 27.25 -11.84
C ARG A 16 -24.61 25.83 -11.34
N PHE A 17 -23.89 25.51 -10.28
CA PHE A 17 -23.89 24.21 -9.63
C PHE A 17 -24.05 24.39 -8.11
N SER A 18 -24.53 23.35 -7.43
CA SER A 18 -24.63 23.32 -5.96
C SER A 18 -23.80 22.17 -5.41
N LEU A 19 -23.00 22.48 -4.39
CA LEU A 19 -22.28 21.51 -3.57
C LEU A 19 -23.03 21.34 -2.24
N LYS A 20 -23.56 20.15 -2.01
CA LYS A 20 -24.24 19.82 -0.75
C LYS A 20 -23.25 19.56 0.37
N ASP A 21 -23.69 19.74 1.60
CA ASP A 21 -22.99 19.28 2.79
C ASP A 21 -22.74 17.77 2.70
N LEU A 22 -21.51 17.34 3.02
CA LEU A 22 -21.06 15.95 2.90
C LEU A 22 -21.97 14.98 3.66
N SER A 23 -22.54 15.38 4.79
CA SER A 23 -23.49 14.57 5.57
C SER A 23 -24.83 14.30 4.85
N SER A 24 -25.12 15.08 3.80
CA SER A 24 -26.38 15.06 3.03
C SER A 24 -26.17 14.79 1.53
N ALA A 25 -24.94 14.49 1.12
CA ALA A 25 -24.58 14.31 -0.28
C ALA A 25 -24.98 12.91 -0.78
N PRO A 26 -25.62 12.78 -1.96
CA PRO A 26 -25.85 11.49 -2.59
C PRO A 26 -24.53 10.87 -3.08
N GLU A 27 -24.31 9.58 -2.81
CA GLU A 27 -23.06 8.86 -3.17
C GLU A 27 -22.82 8.74 -4.70
N ALA A 28 -23.82 9.05 -5.54
CA ALA A 28 -23.85 8.60 -6.93
C ALA A 28 -23.19 9.54 -7.98
N GLU A 29 -23.09 10.86 -7.75
CA GLU A 29 -22.54 11.79 -8.75
C GLU A 29 -21.62 12.85 -8.14
N ILE A 30 -20.34 12.82 -8.55
CA ILE A 30 -19.35 13.84 -8.20
C ILE A 30 -19.40 14.92 -9.29
N PRO A 31 -19.73 16.19 -8.96
CA PRO A 31 -19.71 17.29 -9.93
C PRO A 31 -18.30 17.55 -10.44
N TRP A 32 -18.17 18.20 -11.61
CA TRP A 32 -16.87 18.50 -12.19
C TRP A 32 -16.70 19.92 -12.74
N VAL A 33 -15.45 20.39 -12.72
CA VAL A 33 -14.97 21.66 -13.29
C VAL A 33 -13.69 21.44 -14.09
N LEU A 34 -13.33 22.42 -14.91
CA LEU A 34 -12.06 22.42 -15.64
C LEU A 34 -11.01 23.23 -14.87
N GLU A 35 -9.75 22.80 -14.90
CA GLU A 35 -8.64 23.47 -14.18
C GLU A 35 -8.47 24.94 -14.58
N ASP A 36 -8.92 25.31 -15.78
CA ASP A 36 -8.75 26.64 -16.36
C ASP A 36 -10.00 27.52 -16.29
N GLU A 37 -11.06 27.04 -15.63
CA GLU A 37 -12.27 27.80 -15.34
C GLU A 37 -12.06 28.81 -14.20
N ILE A 38 -12.65 29.99 -14.38
CA ILE A 38 -12.74 31.05 -13.38
C ILE A 38 -14.08 30.84 -12.66
N ILE A 39 -14.03 30.65 -11.34
CA ILE A 39 -15.18 30.23 -10.55
C ILE A 39 -15.46 31.26 -9.45
N GLN A 40 -16.74 31.61 -9.28
CA GLN A 40 -17.23 32.34 -8.12
C GLN A 40 -18.02 31.40 -7.22
N PHE A 41 -17.75 31.42 -5.91
CA PHE A 41 -18.50 30.68 -4.92
C PHE A 41 -19.45 31.58 -4.14
N GLU A 42 -20.61 31.05 -3.77
CA GLU A 42 -21.63 31.72 -2.95
C GLU A 42 -22.16 30.76 -1.89
N LEU A 43 -22.21 31.21 -0.64
CA LEU A 43 -22.77 30.45 0.49
C LEU A 43 -23.81 31.31 1.22
N LEU A 44 -25.00 30.76 1.42
CA LEU A 44 -26.08 31.40 2.16
C LEU A 44 -26.23 30.75 3.54
N VAL A 45 -26.13 31.55 4.61
CA VAL A 45 -26.18 31.05 6.00
C VAL A 45 -26.90 32.03 6.94
N PRO A 46 -27.31 31.60 8.15
CA PRO A 46 -27.87 32.50 9.16
C PRO A 46 -26.91 33.62 9.60
N LYS A 47 -27.45 34.80 9.91
CA LYS A 47 -26.70 36.02 10.33
C LYS A 47 -25.86 35.89 11.60
N LYS A 48 -26.01 34.80 12.35
CA LYS A 48 -25.11 34.50 13.49
C LYS A 48 -23.64 34.36 13.05
N TYR A 49 -23.41 34.04 11.77
CA TYR A 49 -22.08 34.02 11.16
C TYR A 49 -21.77 35.38 10.52
N ARG A 50 -20.58 35.93 10.78
CA ARG A 50 -20.16 37.26 10.27
C ARG A 50 -18.99 37.22 9.31
N SER A 51 -18.18 36.17 9.36
CA SER A 51 -17.09 35.95 8.42
C SER A 51 -17.05 34.49 8.01
N ALA A 52 -16.56 34.26 6.80
CA ALA A 52 -16.39 32.94 6.22
C ALA A 52 -15.06 32.86 5.47
N VAL A 53 -14.39 31.70 5.58
CA VAL A 53 -13.16 31.41 4.85
C VAL A 53 -13.37 30.11 4.09
N LEU A 54 -13.19 30.16 2.77
CA LEU A 54 -13.23 28.98 1.92
C LEU A 54 -11.85 28.33 1.95
N GLN A 55 -11.80 27.05 2.28
CA GLN A 55 -10.56 26.27 2.30
C GLN A 55 -10.56 25.26 1.17
N LEU A 56 -9.47 25.26 0.41
CA LEU A 56 -9.07 24.21 -0.52
C LEU A 56 -7.75 23.64 0.01
N TYR A 57 -7.82 22.51 0.72
CA TYR A 57 -6.70 21.95 1.47
C TYR A 57 -6.03 22.97 2.41
N GLN A 58 -4.73 23.24 2.20
CA GLN A 58 -3.96 24.22 2.96
C GLN A 58 -4.13 25.66 2.47
N HIS A 59 -4.89 25.88 1.39
CA HIS A 59 -5.13 27.20 0.83
C HIS A 59 -6.41 27.79 1.42
N SER A 60 -6.27 28.92 2.12
CA SER A 60 -7.39 29.65 2.71
C SER A 60 -7.70 30.89 1.88
N ILE A 61 -8.96 31.02 1.48
CA ILE A 61 -9.45 32.08 0.60
C ILE A 61 -10.45 32.91 1.40
N THR A 62 -10.06 34.15 1.69
CA THR A 62 -10.89 35.14 2.36
C THR A 62 -12.14 35.45 1.54
N CYS A 63 -13.29 35.59 2.21
CA CYS A 63 -14.51 36.07 1.57
C CYS A 63 -14.28 37.45 0.93
N SER A 64 -14.61 37.57 -0.35
CA SER A 64 -14.45 38.82 -1.12
C SER A 64 -15.54 39.83 -0.78
N ARG A 65 -16.78 39.37 -0.59
CA ARG A 65 -17.92 40.22 -0.28
C ARG A 65 -18.97 39.50 0.55
N THR A 66 -19.49 40.19 1.55
CA THR A 66 -20.64 39.75 2.35
C THR A 66 -21.85 40.60 1.96
N VAL A 67 -23.00 39.97 1.72
CA VAL A 67 -24.24 40.64 1.30
C VAL A 67 -25.38 40.17 2.19
N ASP A 68 -26.06 41.10 2.86
CA ASP A 68 -27.29 40.79 3.59
C ASP A 68 -28.42 40.49 2.60
N CYS A 69 -29.22 39.46 2.88
CA CYS A 69 -30.37 39.14 2.02
C CYS A 69 -31.52 40.13 2.26
N GLU A 70 -32.00 40.75 1.19
CA GLU A 70 -33.13 41.70 1.24
C GLU A 70 -34.47 40.97 1.50
N GLU A 71 -34.59 39.73 1.04
CA GLU A 71 -35.81 38.91 1.12
C GLU A 71 -35.96 38.16 2.45
N ASP A 72 -34.85 37.87 3.14
CA ASP A 72 -34.82 37.20 4.45
C ASP A 72 -33.80 37.88 5.35
N LEU A 73 -34.31 38.65 6.31
CA LEU A 73 -33.51 39.46 7.22
C LEU A 73 -32.65 38.63 8.18
N ASP A 74 -32.83 37.32 8.26
CA ASP A 74 -32.04 36.44 9.12
C ASP A 74 -30.90 35.73 8.37
N LEU A 75 -30.78 35.93 7.05
CA LEU A 75 -29.74 35.31 6.22
C LEU A 75 -28.69 36.31 5.73
N VAL A 76 -27.47 35.79 5.58
CA VAL A 76 -26.32 36.49 5.00
C VAL A 76 -25.68 35.62 3.93
N LYS A 77 -25.27 36.25 2.83
CA LYS A 77 -24.58 35.62 1.72
C LYS A 77 -23.10 35.98 1.72
N PHE A 78 -22.24 34.98 1.79
CA PHE A 78 -20.80 35.10 1.58
C PHE A 78 -20.45 34.79 0.12
N ILE A 79 -19.61 35.63 -0.50
CA ILE A 79 -19.22 35.53 -1.90
C ILE A 79 -17.69 35.55 -2.02
N TRP A 80 -17.14 34.52 -2.67
CA TRP A 80 -15.74 34.46 -3.07
C TRP A 80 -15.67 34.68 -4.58
N SER A 81 -15.22 35.87 -4.96
CA SER A 81 -15.04 36.26 -6.35
C SER A 81 -13.55 36.27 -6.70
N PRO A 82 -13.17 35.81 -7.89
CA PRO A 82 -11.79 35.86 -8.35
C PRO A 82 -11.33 37.32 -8.48
N ASP A 83 -10.11 37.61 -8.04
CA ASP A 83 -9.61 38.98 -7.99
C ASP A 83 -9.33 39.50 -9.41
N ALA A 84 -10.02 40.56 -9.81
CA ALA A 84 -9.92 41.12 -11.16
C ALA A 84 -8.59 41.86 -11.42
N ARG A 85 -7.79 42.08 -10.37
CA ARG A 85 -6.52 42.83 -10.43
C ARG A 85 -5.29 41.94 -10.58
N GLU A 86 -5.43 40.63 -10.40
CA GLU A 86 -4.33 39.69 -10.56
C GLU A 86 -4.24 39.17 -12.01
N TYR A 87 -3.08 38.66 -12.42
CA TYR A 87 -2.89 38.04 -13.73
C TYR A 87 -3.96 36.97 -13.99
N ALA A 88 -4.39 36.82 -15.24
CA ALA A 88 -5.50 35.94 -15.63
C ALA A 88 -5.36 34.48 -15.13
N THR A 89 -4.14 33.99 -14.90
CA THR A 89 -3.88 32.66 -14.31
C THR A 89 -4.13 32.59 -12.80
N ASN A 90 -3.87 33.67 -12.05
CA ASN A 90 -4.10 33.69 -10.61
C ASN A 90 -5.58 33.79 -10.25
N SER A 91 -6.40 34.29 -11.19
CA SER A 91 -7.86 34.31 -11.06
C SER A 91 -8.52 32.93 -11.17
N LYS A 92 -7.76 31.88 -11.53
CA LYS A 92 -8.23 30.50 -11.72
C LYS A 92 -7.86 29.66 -10.49
N LEU A 93 -8.85 29.36 -9.65
CA LEU A 93 -8.64 28.64 -8.40
C LEU A 93 -7.98 27.26 -8.60
N PHE A 94 -8.42 26.54 -9.63
CA PHE A 94 -7.98 25.17 -9.89
C PHE A 94 -6.87 25.08 -10.93
N TRP A 95 -6.18 26.18 -11.25
CA TRP A 95 -5.10 26.14 -12.22
C TRP A 95 -3.99 25.19 -11.76
N ASN A 96 -3.59 24.25 -12.62
CA ASN A 96 -2.67 23.15 -12.31
C ASN A 96 -3.16 22.18 -11.21
N TYR A 97 -4.44 22.24 -10.84
CA TYR A 97 -5.09 21.29 -9.95
C TYR A 97 -5.79 20.21 -10.79
N PHE A 98 -5.61 18.95 -10.42
CA PHE A 98 -6.16 17.82 -11.16
C PHE A 98 -6.45 16.68 -10.19
N GLY A 99 -7.67 16.14 -10.21
CA GLY A 99 -8.13 15.17 -9.23
C GLY A 99 -9.38 15.63 -8.49
N ILE A 100 -9.64 15.04 -7.32
CA ILE A 100 -10.71 15.47 -6.42
C ILE A 100 -10.25 16.66 -5.62
N ALA A 101 -11.02 17.74 -5.64
CA ALA A 101 -10.89 18.88 -4.77
C ALA A 101 -11.92 18.80 -3.64
N GLU A 102 -11.44 18.87 -2.41
CA GLU A 102 -12.28 18.98 -1.21
C GLU A 102 -12.38 20.44 -0.77
N LEU A 103 -13.61 20.94 -0.67
CA LEU A 103 -13.90 22.28 -0.21
C LEU A 103 -14.58 22.23 1.14
N ASN A 104 -14.10 23.07 2.04
CA ASN A 104 -14.75 23.29 3.33
C ASN A 104 -14.81 24.78 3.64
N VAL A 105 -15.81 25.19 4.41
CA VAL A 105 -15.97 26.57 4.83
C VAL A 105 -15.91 26.66 6.33
N LEU A 106 -14.99 27.50 6.80
CA LEU A 106 -14.89 27.91 8.21
C LEU A 106 -15.81 29.11 8.44
N LEU A 107 -16.73 28.99 9.39
CA LEU A 107 -17.70 30.05 9.73
C LEU A 107 -17.41 30.64 11.12
N PHE A 108 -17.33 31.96 11.19
CA PHE A 108 -16.92 32.70 12.38
C PHE A 108 -18.01 33.64 12.90
N ASN A 109 -18.06 33.85 14.22
CA ASN A 109 -18.91 34.86 14.86
C ASN A 109 -18.28 36.27 14.82
N GLU A 110 -18.97 37.24 15.43
CA GLU A 110 -18.48 38.62 15.63
C GLU A 110 -17.13 38.71 16.34
N ASN A 111 -16.86 37.77 17.27
CA ASN A 111 -15.60 37.72 18.02
C ASN A 111 -14.45 37.05 17.24
N LEU A 112 -14.69 36.63 15.98
CA LEU A 112 -13.78 35.83 15.15
C LEU A 112 -13.41 34.50 15.84
N GLU A 113 -14.39 33.91 16.53
CA GLU A 113 -14.32 32.55 17.03
C GLU A 113 -14.94 31.63 15.99
N LEU A 114 -14.26 30.52 15.71
CA LEU A 114 -14.76 29.50 14.79
C LEU A 114 -15.98 28.85 15.44
N ILE A 115 -17.15 29.00 14.82
CA ILE A 115 -18.39 28.37 15.30
C ILE A 115 -18.57 27.02 14.61
N ASP A 116 -18.29 26.95 13.32
CA ASP A 116 -18.69 25.83 12.47
C ASP A 116 -17.67 25.56 11.37
N LEU A 117 -17.56 24.28 11.00
CA LEU A 117 -16.75 23.78 9.90
C LEU A 117 -17.67 22.91 9.03
N VAL A 118 -17.96 23.39 7.82
CA VAL A 118 -18.84 22.69 6.90
C VAL A 118 -18.01 22.08 5.78
N ASN A 119 -18.03 20.75 5.68
CA ASN A 119 -17.41 20.02 4.58
C ASN A 119 -18.43 19.81 3.47
N PHE A 120 -18.09 20.19 2.25
CA PHE A 120 -18.96 20.02 1.10
C PHE A 120 -18.60 18.77 0.31
N GLN A 121 -19.53 18.31 -0.53
CA GLN A 121 -19.30 17.22 -1.44
C GLN A 121 -18.06 17.50 -2.32
N PRO A 122 -17.22 16.49 -2.59
CA PRO A 122 -16.02 16.65 -3.40
C PRO A 122 -16.35 17.11 -4.83
N LEU A 123 -15.39 17.77 -5.46
CA LEU A 123 -15.48 18.27 -6.83
C LEU A 123 -14.37 17.65 -7.67
N GLN A 124 -14.70 17.02 -8.79
CA GLN A 124 -13.70 16.53 -9.74
C GLN A 124 -13.18 17.70 -10.59
N VAL A 125 -11.87 17.92 -10.58
CA VAL A 125 -11.21 18.87 -11.47
C VAL A 125 -10.60 18.10 -12.62
N ALA A 126 -11.04 18.40 -13.84
CA ALA A 126 -10.47 17.86 -15.07
C ALA A 126 -9.38 18.80 -15.61
N ALA A 127 -8.28 18.21 -16.07
CA ALA A 127 -7.12 18.98 -16.50
C ALA A 127 -6.91 18.90 -18.01
N THR A 128 -6.18 19.88 -18.54
CA THR A 128 -5.71 19.89 -19.91
C THR A 128 -4.74 18.72 -20.16
N LYS A 129 -4.55 18.36 -21.44
CA LYS A 129 -3.59 17.31 -21.82
C LYS A 129 -2.19 17.54 -21.25
N SER A 130 -1.69 18.78 -21.27
CA SER A 130 -0.35 19.10 -20.76
C SER A 130 -0.20 18.84 -19.27
N SER A 131 -1.19 19.23 -18.46
CA SER A 131 -1.23 18.93 -17.02
C SER A 131 -1.36 17.42 -16.77
N ALA A 132 -2.16 16.71 -17.57
CA ALA A 132 -2.32 15.27 -17.47
C ALA A 132 -1.05 14.48 -17.84
N ASP A 133 -0.25 14.98 -18.79
CA ASP A 133 1.04 14.36 -19.18
C ASP A 133 2.04 14.42 -18.02
N LYS A 134 2.03 15.49 -17.22
CA LYS A 134 2.86 15.60 -16.00
C LYS A 134 2.50 14.52 -14.96
N VAL A 135 1.22 14.19 -14.85
CA VAL A 135 0.73 13.11 -13.97
C VAL A 135 1.17 11.74 -14.46
N GLU A 136 1.05 11.50 -15.77
CA GLU A 136 1.49 10.23 -16.37
C GLU A 136 2.99 9.99 -16.10
N LYS A 137 3.83 11.01 -16.28
CA LYS A 137 5.26 10.94 -15.96
C LYS A 137 5.56 10.60 -14.49
N MET A 138 4.76 11.11 -13.54
CA MET A 138 4.93 10.77 -12.11
C MET A 138 4.50 9.33 -11.83
N PHE A 139 3.39 8.88 -12.40
CA PHE A 139 2.92 7.51 -12.29
C PHE A 139 3.88 6.50 -12.93
N GLU A 140 4.41 6.78 -14.11
CA GLU A 140 5.40 5.94 -14.78
C GLU A 140 6.64 5.72 -13.90
N TYR A 141 7.11 6.78 -13.22
CA TYR A 141 8.19 6.64 -12.25
C TYR A 141 7.78 5.79 -11.05
N LEU A 142 6.62 6.03 -10.45
CA LEU A 142 6.18 5.22 -9.30
C LEU A 142 6.02 3.74 -9.67
N ALA A 143 5.59 3.43 -10.91
CA ALA A 143 5.54 2.07 -11.44
C ALA A 143 6.92 1.46 -11.73
N SER A 144 7.97 2.27 -11.76
CA SER A 144 9.35 1.83 -11.93
C SER A 144 10.03 1.44 -10.62
N ILE A 145 9.46 1.82 -9.47
CA ILE A 145 9.97 1.47 -8.13
C ILE A 145 9.53 0.05 -7.75
N SER A 146 10.37 -0.66 -7.00
CA SER A 146 10.05 -2.02 -6.53
C SER A 146 8.83 -2.02 -5.59
N SER A 147 8.03 -3.08 -5.67
CA SER A 147 6.85 -3.27 -4.82
C SER A 147 7.18 -3.32 -3.34
N GLU A 148 8.33 -3.85 -2.99
CA GLU A 148 8.82 -3.98 -1.62
C GLU A 148 9.18 -2.61 -1.06
N ALA A 149 9.78 -1.74 -1.88
CA ALA A 149 10.07 -0.36 -1.49
C ALA A 149 8.78 0.46 -1.34
N LEU A 150 7.81 0.29 -2.26
CA LEU A 150 6.49 0.90 -2.12
C LEU A 150 5.82 0.40 -0.83
N HIS A 151 5.88 -0.90 -0.54
CA HIS A 151 5.27 -1.49 0.66
C HIS A 151 5.91 -0.99 1.95
N SER A 152 7.24 -1.07 2.07
CA SER A 152 7.97 -0.57 3.24
C SER A 152 7.63 0.88 3.59
N VAL A 153 7.53 1.74 2.58
CA VAL A 153 7.28 3.17 2.75
C VAL A 153 5.81 3.46 3.06
N PHE A 154 4.88 2.89 2.28
CA PHE A 154 3.46 3.22 2.45
C PHE A 154 2.82 2.48 3.62
N SER A 155 3.28 1.29 4.01
CA SER A 155 2.76 0.59 5.19
C SER A 155 3.15 1.28 6.50
N ALA A 156 4.33 1.92 6.55
CA ALA A 156 4.83 2.65 7.73
C ALA A 156 4.02 3.92 8.08
N THR A 157 3.26 4.47 7.13
CA THR A 157 2.57 5.78 7.29
C THR A 157 1.30 5.75 8.16
N ARG A 158 0.78 4.57 8.57
CA ARG A 158 -0.37 4.47 9.50
C ARG A 158 -0.07 3.77 10.84
N HIS A 159 1.03 3.02 10.94
CA HIS A 159 1.33 2.20 12.11
C HIS A 159 2.49 2.76 12.94
N THR A 160 2.25 3.85 13.67
CA THR A 160 3.15 4.31 14.75
C THR A 160 2.86 3.61 16.09
N VAL A 161 2.26 2.41 16.08
CA VAL A 161 2.05 1.57 17.27
C VAL A 161 2.16 0.10 16.86
N GLY A 162 3.28 -0.54 17.23
CA GLY A 162 3.48 -1.99 17.17
C GLY A 162 3.55 -2.59 15.77
N PHE A 163 4.74 -2.95 15.30
CA PHE A 163 4.87 -3.94 14.24
C PHE A 163 4.18 -5.23 14.74
N GLU A 164 3.04 -5.59 14.14
CA GLU A 164 2.56 -6.97 14.24
C GLU A 164 3.53 -7.84 13.43
N ASP A 165 4.37 -8.60 14.13
CA ASP A 165 5.26 -9.59 13.52
C ASP A 165 4.42 -10.54 12.64
N GLY A 166 4.69 -10.55 11.34
CA GLY A 166 4.16 -11.54 10.39
C GLY A 166 3.37 -11.01 9.20
N LEU A 167 3.15 -9.70 9.03
CA LEU A 167 2.49 -9.16 7.82
C LEU A 167 3.36 -9.29 6.58
N VAL A 168 2.74 -9.54 5.43
CA VAL A 168 3.42 -9.89 4.18
C VAL A 168 2.86 -9.14 2.99
N SER A 169 3.70 -8.69 2.05
CA SER A 169 3.24 -7.96 0.86
C SER A 169 2.43 -8.86 -0.09
N PRO A 170 1.49 -8.29 -0.88
CA PRO A 170 0.75 -9.05 -1.90
C PRO A 170 1.66 -9.71 -2.94
N ASN A 171 2.78 -9.08 -3.30
CA ASN A 171 3.76 -9.65 -4.23
C ASN A 171 4.47 -10.86 -3.65
N TYR A 172 4.85 -10.81 -2.38
CA TYR A 172 5.43 -11.98 -1.74
C TYR A 172 4.41 -13.11 -1.61
N ALA A 173 3.13 -12.81 -1.31
CA ALA A 173 2.07 -13.81 -1.32
C ALA A 173 1.92 -14.46 -2.71
N PHE A 174 2.05 -13.66 -3.77
CA PHE A 174 2.07 -14.11 -5.16
C PHE A 174 3.29 -15.00 -5.47
N GLU A 175 4.52 -14.59 -5.12
CA GLU A 175 5.75 -15.38 -5.30
C GLU A 175 5.68 -16.73 -4.58
N ARG A 176 5.07 -16.76 -3.40
CA ARG A 176 4.81 -18.03 -2.69
C ARG A 176 3.85 -18.94 -3.42
N LEU A 177 2.79 -18.39 -4.03
CA LEU A 177 1.87 -19.18 -4.86
C LEU A 177 2.64 -19.81 -6.03
N GLU A 178 3.50 -19.03 -6.69
CA GLU A 178 4.36 -19.54 -7.76
C GLU A 178 5.28 -20.65 -7.26
N HIS A 179 5.95 -20.46 -6.12
CA HIS A 179 6.82 -21.46 -5.51
C HIS A 179 6.06 -22.75 -5.16
N ALA A 180 4.88 -22.64 -4.54
CA ALA A 180 4.03 -23.79 -4.20
C ALA A 180 3.58 -24.55 -5.45
N ILE A 181 3.25 -23.84 -6.54
CA ILE A 181 2.87 -24.45 -7.82
C ILE A 181 4.06 -25.14 -8.48
N LEU A 182 5.27 -24.58 -8.39
CA LEU A 182 6.49 -25.24 -8.87
C LEU A 182 6.74 -26.55 -8.11
N ALA A 183 6.61 -26.54 -6.78
CA ALA A 183 6.71 -27.76 -5.98
C ALA A 183 5.64 -28.80 -6.36
N LEU A 184 4.39 -28.38 -6.59
CA LEU A 184 3.33 -29.27 -7.06
C LEU A 184 3.62 -29.83 -8.46
N LYS A 185 4.14 -29.02 -9.39
CA LYS A 185 4.52 -29.49 -10.74
C LYS A 185 5.55 -30.62 -10.68
N ASP A 186 6.50 -30.52 -9.76
CA ASP A 186 7.57 -31.50 -9.59
C ASP A 186 7.10 -32.76 -8.83
N LEU A 187 6.40 -32.58 -7.70
CA LEU A 187 6.09 -33.66 -6.76
C LEU A 187 4.78 -34.40 -7.08
N LEU A 188 3.77 -33.71 -7.60
CA LEU A 188 2.44 -34.29 -7.82
C LEU A 188 2.44 -35.47 -8.82
N PRO A 189 3.19 -35.45 -9.93
CA PRO A 189 3.25 -36.61 -10.84
C PRO A 189 3.65 -37.92 -10.14
N HIS A 190 4.59 -37.83 -9.19
CA HIS A 190 5.06 -38.98 -8.41
C HIS A 190 3.98 -39.53 -7.46
N VAL A 191 3.22 -38.61 -6.83
CA VAL A 191 2.06 -38.94 -6.00
C VAL A 191 0.98 -39.64 -6.82
N LEU A 192 0.72 -39.18 -8.05
CA LEU A 192 -0.29 -39.74 -8.95
C LEU A 192 0.11 -41.10 -9.53
N HIS A 193 1.40 -41.37 -9.71
CA HIS A 193 1.88 -42.66 -10.23
C HIS A 193 1.90 -43.75 -9.17
N ASN A 194 2.21 -43.40 -7.91
CA ASN A 194 2.27 -44.35 -6.79
C ASN A 194 1.56 -43.77 -5.55
N PRO A 195 0.22 -43.70 -5.55
CA PRO A 195 -0.53 -43.14 -4.44
C PRO A 195 -0.35 -43.96 -3.16
N LEU A 196 -0.51 -43.32 -2.00
CA LEU A 196 -0.66 -44.04 -0.74
C LEU A 196 -2.11 -44.56 -0.67
N THR A 197 -2.25 -45.84 -0.33
CA THR A 197 -3.56 -46.50 -0.17
C THR A 197 -3.65 -47.20 1.18
N ARG A 198 -4.86 -47.56 1.57
CA ARG A 198 -5.15 -48.45 2.70
C ARG A 198 -5.99 -49.60 2.20
N LEU A 199 -5.66 -50.82 2.62
CA LEU A 199 -6.48 -52.00 2.35
C LEU A 199 -7.72 -51.98 3.25
N VAL A 200 -8.89 -52.09 2.64
CA VAL A 200 -10.18 -52.16 3.33
C VAL A 200 -10.97 -53.33 2.76
N PRO A 201 -11.61 -54.15 3.62
CA PRO A 201 -12.46 -55.24 3.14
C PRO A 201 -13.66 -54.68 2.37
N GLU A 202 -13.85 -55.18 1.15
CA GLU A 202 -14.97 -54.89 0.26
C GLU A 202 -15.58 -56.21 -0.21
N HIS A 203 -16.88 -56.39 -0.02
CA HIS A 203 -17.58 -57.60 -0.43
C HIS A 203 -17.82 -57.61 -1.94
N LYS A 204 -17.27 -58.59 -2.64
CA LYS A 204 -17.44 -58.77 -4.09
C LYS A 204 -17.99 -60.15 -4.40
N LEU A 205 -18.86 -60.21 -5.40
CA LEU A 205 -19.36 -61.47 -5.93
C LEU A 205 -18.28 -62.06 -6.84
N ILE A 206 -17.71 -63.19 -6.44
CA ILE A 206 -16.58 -63.83 -7.14
C ILE A 206 -16.99 -65.23 -7.59
N PRO A 207 -16.65 -65.64 -8.83
CA PRO A 207 -16.76 -67.03 -9.27
C PRO A 207 -15.80 -67.93 -8.51
N LEU A 208 -16.29 -69.06 -7.99
CA LEU A 208 -15.54 -69.89 -7.06
C LEU A 208 -14.77 -71.02 -7.76
N SER A 209 -13.58 -71.30 -7.23
CA SER A 209 -12.68 -72.37 -7.63
C SER A 209 -12.62 -73.52 -6.60
N GLY A 210 -13.19 -73.35 -5.40
CA GLY A 210 -13.31 -74.38 -4.36
C GLY A 210 -12.25 -74.31 -3.25
N ARG A 211 -11.50 -73.20 -3.16
CA ARG A 211 -10.39 -73.00 -2.20
C ARG A 211 -10.48 -71.69 -1.43
N GLU A 212 -11.61 -71.01 -1.52
CA GLU A 212 -11.83 -69.69 -0.94
C GLU A 212 -12.08 -69.77 0.57
N GLU A 213 -11.52 -68.84 1.33
CA GLU A 213 -11.80 -68.71 2.77
C GLU A 213 -13.17 -68.03 2.96
N LEU A 214 -14.11 -68.77 3.55
CA LEU A 214 -15.47 -68.30 3.82
C LEU A 214 -15.54 -67.62 5.19
N ASP A 215 -16.17 -66.45 5.27
CA ASP A 215 -16.51 -65.80 6.54
C ASP A 215 -18.02 -65.92 6.85
N ASP A 216 -18.44 -65.50 8.05
CA ASP A 216 -19.84 -65.57 8.47
C ASP A 216 -20.79 -64.80 7.53
N SER A 217 -20.30 -63.70 6.94
CA SER A 217 -21.08 -62.90 5.98
C SER A 217 -21.26 -63.59 4.63
N SER A 218 -20.25 -64.34 4.22
CA SER A 218 -20.22 -65.18 3.02
C SER A 218 -21.21 -66.33 3.13
N ILE A 219 -21.29 -66.95 4.31
CA ILE A 219 -22.25 -68.02 4.63
C ILE A 219 -23.68 -67.44 4.70
N GLY A 220 -23.86 -66.31 5.40
CA GLY A 220 -25.16 -65.64 5.51
C GLY A 220 -25.74 -65.28 4.14
N TRP A 221 -24.92 -64.72 3.26
CA TRP A 221 -25.32 -64.40 1.89
C TRP A 221 -25.68 -65.67 1.08
N LEU A 222 -24.93 -66.76 1.24
CA LEU A 222 -25.22 -68.02 0.55
C LEU A 222 -26.58 -68.60 0.98
N MET A 223 -26.90 -68.55 2.27
CA MET A 223 -28.19 -69.00 2.82
C MET A 223 -29.37 -68.19 2.27
N GLU A 224 -29.16 -66.90 1.99
CA GLU A 224 -30.17 -66.03 1.36
C GLU A 224 -30.27 -66.24 -0.17
N ASN A 225 -29.25 -66.84 -0.80
CA ASN A 225 -29.12 -66.93 -2.25
C ASN A 225 -28.86 -68.37 -2.73
N LEU A 226 -29.58 -69.35 -2.19
CA LEU A 226 -29.41 -70.78 -2.52
C LEU A 226 -29.54 -71.11 -4.02
N SER A 227 -30.17 -70.25 -4.82
CA SER A 227 -30.27 -70.41 -6.28
C SER A 227 -28.92 -70.44 -7.00
N VAL A 228 -27.84 -70.00 -6.36
CA VAL A 228 -26.49 -70.06 -6.93
C VAL A 228 -25.83 -71.43 -6.76
N LEU A 229 -26.47 -72.36 -6.04
CA LEU A 229 -25.97 -73.71 -5.82
C LEU A 229 -26.31 -74.63 -6.99
N GLN A 230 -25.34 -75.45 -7.37
CA GLN A 230 -25.46 -76.46 -8.40
C GLN A 230 -24.94 -77.79 -7.85
N SER A 231 -25.62 -78.90 -8.17
CA SER A 231 -25.16 -80.24 -7.80
C SER A 231 -23.79 -80.51 -8.43
N THR A 232 -22.89 -81.10 -7.67
CA THR A 232 -21.57 -81.52 -8.13
C THR A 232 -21.28 -82.92 -7.64
N ASP A 233 -20.60 -83.74 -8.43
CA ASP A 233 -20.18 -85.09 -8.01
C ASP A 233 -18.78 -85.07 -7.35
N HIS A 234 -18.12 -83.90 -7.32
CA HIS A 234 -16.76 -83.73 -6.83
C HIS A 234 -16.76 -83.16 -5.41
N SER A 235 -16.43 -83.99 -4.43
CA SER A 235 -16.42 -83.62 -3.01
C SER A 235 -15.42 -82.52 -2.66
N GLU A 236 -14.31 -82.39 -3.42
CA GLU A 236 -13.28 -81.36 -3.18
C GLU A 236 -13.69 -79.96 -3.66
N ASP A 237 -14.65 -79.89 -4.58
CA ASP A 237 -15.15 -78.63 -5.15
C ASP A 237 -16.45 -78.15 -4.46
N ALA A 238 -16.97 -78.98 -3.55
CA ALA A 238 -18.25 -78.77 -2.88
C ALA A 238 -18.13 -77.72 -1.77
N HIS A 239 -19.05 -76.77 -1.78
CA HIS A 239 -19.14 -75.73 -0.74
C HIS A 239 -20.14 -76.13 0.35
N ILE A 240 -21.17 -76.91 -0.01
CA ILE A 240 -22.17 -77.45 0.91
C ILE A 240 -22.36 -78.94 0.64
N TYR A 241 -22.52 -79.72 1.72
CA TYR A 241 -23.00 -81.10 1.67
C TYR A 241 -24.35 -81.17 2.39
N TYR A 242 -25.37 -81.68 1.71
CA TYR A 242 -26.72 -81.78 2.25
C TYR A 242 -27.44 -83.01 1.71
N ASP A 243 -28.04 -83.79 2.61
CA ASP A 243 -28.89 -84.97 2.30
C ASP A 243 -28.26 -86.00 1.33
N GLY A 244 -26.95 -86.23 1.45
CA GLY A 244 -26.24 -87.18 0.59
C GLY A 244 -25.61 -86.58 -0.66
N ASP A 245 -25.99 -85.36 -1.03
CA ASP A 245 -25.53 -84.69 -2.26
C ASP A 245 -24.54 -83.54 -1.98
N HIS A 246 -23.63 -83.32 -2.92
CA HIS A 246 -22.66 -82.22 -2.87
C HIS A 246 -23.10 -81.06 -3.77
N PHE A 247 -22.96 -79.83 -3.26
CA PHE A 247 -23.34 -78.62 -3.96
C PHE A 247 -22.19 -77.63 -4.06
N LYS A 248 -21.97 -77.09 -5.26
CA LYS A 248 -21.00 -76.03 -5.56
C LYS A 248 -21.74 -74.72 -5.82
N ALA A 249 -21.33 -73.64 -5.17
CA ALA A 249 -21.84 -72.32 -5.48
C ALA A 249 -21.15 -71.79 -6.75
N SER A 250 -21.93 -71.29 -7.71
CA SER A 250 -21.38 -70.70 -8.94
C SER A 250 -20.70 -69.35 -8.68
N ALA A 251 -21.12 -68.64 -7.65
CA ALA A 251 -20.50 -67.42 -7.16
C ALA A 251 -20.82 -67.20 -5.68
N LEU A 252 -19.95 -66.47 -4.99
CA LEU A 252 -20.14 -66.12 -3.58
C LEU A 252 -19.75 -64.67 -3.31
N LEU A 253 -20.41 -64.05 -2.33
CA LEU A 253 -20.03 -62.74 -1.82
C LEU A 253 -18.88 -62.91 -0.82
N LEU A 254 -17.66 -62.55 -1.23
CA LEU A 254 -16.45 -62.70 -0.40
C LEU A 254 -15.85 -61.34 -0.03
N PRO A 255 -15.28 -61.20 1.18
CA PRO A 255 -14.52 -60.01 1.57
C PRO A 255 -13.17 -59.97 0.83
N VAL A 256 -13.04 -59.09 -0.15
CA VAL A 256 -11.78 -58.83 -0.86
C VAL A 256 -11.15 -57.58 -0.30
N LEU A 257 -9.85 -57.61 -0.02
CA LEU A 257 -9.12 -56.39 0.34
C LEU A 257 -8.97 -55.50 -0.90
N ALA A 258 -9.68 -54.39 -0.91
CA ALA A 258 -9.58 -53.37 -1.94
C ALA A 258 -8.68 -52.22 -1.48
N GLU A 259 -7.89 -51.66 -2.40
CA GLU A 259 -7.11 -50.46 -2.13
C GLU A 259 -8.00 -49.22 -2.13
N GLN A 260 -7.97 -48.47 -1.03
CA GLN A 260 -8.68 -47.20 -0.88
C GLN A 260 -7.69 -46.04 -0.78
N THR A 261 -7.90 -45.01 -1.59
CA THR A 261 -7.11 -43.77 -1.62
C THR A 261 -7.59 -42.71 -0.62
N ASP A 262 -8.77 -42.86 -0.05
CA ASP A 262 -9.34 -41.91 0.92
C ASP A 262 -8.69 -42.04 2.32
N ILE A 263 -7.45 -41.60 2.41
CA ILE A 263 -6.62 -41.59 3.63
C ILE A 263 -6.17 -40.17 3.96
N TYR A 264 -5.75 -39.95 5.21
CA TYR A 264 -5.30 -38.64 5.70
C TYR A 264 -4.30 -37.95 4.75
N GLU A 265 -3.29 -38.68 4.27
CA GLU A 265 -2.22 -38.13 3.45
C GLU A 265 -2.72 -37.54 2.14
N ASN A 266 -3.64 -38.25 1.48
CA ASN A 266 -4.22 -37.78 0.22
C ASN A 266 -5.20 -36.63 0.48
N ARG A 267 -5.99 -36.69 1.57
CA ARG A 267 -6.92 -35.61 1.95
C ARG A 267 -6.20 -34.28 2.23
N VAL A 268 -5.02 -34.34 2.81
CA VAL A 268 -4.14 -33.18 3.04
C VAL A 268 -3.67 -32.58 1.71
N ILE A 269 -3.24 -33.39 0.75
CA ILE A 269 -2.78 -32.90 -0.57
C ILE A 269 -3.92 -32.21 -1.33
N HIS A 270 -5.12 -32.81 -1.31
CA HIS A 270 -6.33 -32.20 -1.87
C HIS A 270 -6.64 -30.86 -1.21
N GLY A 271 -6.59 -30.80 0.13
CA GLY A 271 -6.85 -29.58 0.89
C GLY A 271 -5.83 -28.48 0.63
N PHE A 272 -4.56 -28.82 0.43
CA PHE A 272 -3.54 -27.86 0.06
C PHE A 272 -3.86 -27.17 -1.28
N ILE A 273 -4.22 -27.94 -2.31
CA ILE A 273 -4.60 -27.35 -3.61
C ILE A 273 -5.85 -26.48 -3.47
N ASP A 274 -6.86 -26.93 -2.72
CA ASP A 274 -8.04 -26.10 -2.41
C ASP A 274 -7.67 -24.78 -1.73
N GLN A 275 -6.71 -24.81 -0.80
CA GLN A 275 -6.22 -23.62 -0.10
C GLN A 275 -5.47 -22.67 -1.04
N LEU A 276 -4.63 -23.19 -1.94
CA LEU A 276 -3.95 -22.38 -2.95
C LEU A 276 -4.95 -21.73 -3.92
N ILE A 277 -5.97 -22.46 -4.37
CA ILE A 277 -7.03 -21.92 -5.25
C ILE A 277 -7.76 -20.77 -4.55
N ARG A 278 -8.22 -20.98 -3.31
CA ARG A 278 -8.92 -19.95 -2.53
C ARG A 278 -8.05 -18.71 -2.31
N THR A 279 -6.77 -18.91 -2.03
CA THR A 279 -5.82 -17.80 -1.81
C THR A 279 -5.62 -17.01 -3.11
N ALA A 280 -5.38 -17.69 -4.23
CA ALA A 280 -5.22 -17.05 -5.54
C ALA A 280 -6.48 -16.29 -5.96
N GLN A 281 -7.67 -16.87 -5.79
CA GLN A 281 -8.95 -16.20 -6.06
C GLN A 281 -9.17 -14.97 -5.19
N THR A 282 -8.84 -15.06 -3.90
CA THR A 282 -8.97 -13.93 -2.96
C THR A 282 -8.02 -12.79 -3.35
N LEU A 283 -6.78 -13.12 -3.72
CA LEU A 283 -5.78 -12.17 -4.19
C LEU A 283 -6.25 -11.48 -5.49
N GLY A 284 -6.71 -12.24 -6.48
CA GLY A 284 -7.20 -11.71 -7.76
C GLY A 284 -8.43 -10.82 -7.59
N THR A 285 -9.45 -11.28 -6.85
CA THR A 285 -10.68 -10.51 -6.62
C THR A 285 -10.40 -9.18 -5.92
N ARG A 286 -9.50 -9.17 -4.93
CA ARG A 286 -9.05 -7.93 -4.27
C ARG A 286 -8.40 -6.98 -5.27
N MET A 287 -7.46 -7.46 -6.09
CA MET A 287 -6.77 -6.66 -7.10
C MET A 287 -7.73 -6.05 -8.13
N ASP A 288 -8.68 -6.85 -8.65
CA ASP A 288 -9.70 -6.39 -9.59
C ASP A 288 -10.60 -5.31 -8.99
N SER A 289 -10.99 -5.49 -7.72
CA SER A 289 -11.84 -4.52 -7.03
C SER A 289 -11.18 -3.14 -6.90
N GLU A 290 -9.85 -3.10 -6.74
CA GLU A 290 -9.10 -1.84 -6.63
C GLU A 290 -8.98 -1.10 -7.97
N ILE A 291 -8.96 -1.82 -9.09
CA ILE A 291 -9.00 -1.25 -10.45
C ILE A 291 -10.40 -0.71 -10.75
N ALA A 292 -11.45 -1.44 -10.36
CA ALA A 292 -12.84 -1.06 -10.65
C ALA A 292 -13.34 0.13 -9.81
N LYS A 293 -12.77 0.37 -8.63
CA LYS A 293 -13.11 1.52 -7.77
C LYS A 293 -12.79 2.85 -8.48
N ARG A 294 -13.87 3.57 -8.87
CA ARG A 294 -13.93 4.95 -9.39
C ARG A 294 -13.70 5.18 -10.88
N ALA A 295 -14.13 4.26 -11.73
CA ALA A 295 -14.36 4.58 -13.15
C ALA A 295 -15.75 5.20 -13.37
N ASN A 296 -16.06 6.35 -12.75
CA ASN A 296 -17.24 7.11 -13.16
C ASN A 296 -16.89 7.86 -14.44
N ALA A 297 -17.34 7.31 -15.57
CA ALA A 297 -17.20 7.92 -16.89
C ALA A 297 -18.08 9.18 -16.98
N THR A 298 -17.60 10.30 -16.46
CA THR A 298 -18.15 11.61 -16.79
C THR A 298 -17.76 11.96 -18.22
N ASN A 299 -18.73 12.32 -19.07
CA ASN A 299 -18.49 12.85 -20.42
C ASN A 299 -17.79 14.22 -20.31
N LEU A 300 -16.46 14.20 -20.24
CA LEU A 300 -15.65 15.41 -20.21
C LEU A 300 -15.54 16.05 -21.61
N PRO A 301 -15.41 17.39 -21.71
CA PRO A 301 -15.17 18.05 -22.99
C PRO A 301 -13.89 17.57 -23.67
N THR A 302 -13.90 17.53 -25.01
CA THR A 302 -12.73 17.15 -25.80
C THR A 302 -11.53 18.04 -25.49
N GLY A 303 -10.40 17.42 -25.13
CA GLY A 303 -9.17 18.13 -24.75
C GLY A 303 -8.86 18.11 -23.24
N TYR A 304 -9.82 17.68 -22.42
CA TYR A 304 -9.65 17.49 -20.99
C TYR A 304 -9.66 16.01 -20.63
N ILE A 305 -8.92 15.69 -19.58
CA ILE A 305 -8.71 14.32 -19.10
C ILE A 305 -9.11 14.28 -17.62
N SER A 306 -9.59 13.14 -17.13
CA SER A 306 -9.85 12.89 -15.71
C SER A 306 -8.63 12.28 -15.02
N PHE A 307 -8.38 12.66 -13.76
CA PHE A 307 -7.27 12.10 -12.98
C PHE A 307 -7.49 10.61 -12.76
N PHE A 308 -8.75 10.22 -12.52
CA PHE A 308 -9.13 8.83 -12.34
C PHE A 308 -8.86 7.97 -13.56
N GLU A 309 -8.97 8.52 -14.77
CA GLU A 309 -8.62 7.79 -16.00
C GLU A 309 -7.12 7.45 -16.01
N LYS A 310 -6.26 8.44 -15.71
CA LYS A 310 -4.80 8.23 -15.62
C LYS A 310 -4.43 7.31 -14.45
N ALA A 311 -5.06 7.49 -13.29
CA ALA A 311 -4.85 6.63 -12.12
C ALA A 311 -5.30 5.19 -12.39
N THR A 312 -6.44 4.97 -13.06
CA THR A 312 -6.90 3.62 -13.42
C THR A 312 -5.93 2.94 -14.39
N ARG A 313 -5.42 3.68 -15.38
CA ARG A 313 -4.37 3.17 -16.28
C ARG A 313 -3.10 2.81 -15.51
N PHE A 314 -2.69 3.63 -14.55
CA PHE A 314 -1.55 3.34 -13.67
C PHE A 314 -1.80 2.10 -12.80
N LYS A 315 -2.97 1.96 -12.17
CA LYS A 315 -3.37 0.76 -11.42
C LYS A 315 -3.29 -0.50 -12.28
N ALA A 316 -3.81 -0.43 -13.50
CA ALA A 316 -3.76 -1.52 -14.47
C ALA A 316 -2.31 -1.84 -14.90
N GLN A 317 -1.43 -0.84 -15.01
CA GLN A 317 -0.02 -1.06 -15.30
C GLN A 317 0.72 -1.72 -14.12
N LEU A 318 0.41 -1.33 -12.88
CA LEU A 318 1.06 -1.83 -11.68
C LEU A 318 0.66 -3.28 -11.35
N ILE A 319 -0.64 -3.60 -11.43
CA ILE A 319 -1.19 -4.88 -10.97
C ILE A 319 -1.74 -5.75 -12.11
N GLY A 320 -2.07 -5.19 -13.27
CA GLY A 320 -2.72 -5.94 -14.37
C GLY A 320 -1.90 -7.13 -14.88
N THR A 321 -0.57 -7.04 -14.86
CA THR A 321 0.28 -8.21 -15.19
C THR A 321 0.17 -9.32 -14.14
N GLN A 322 -0.03 -8.98 -12.87
CA GLN A 322 -0.19 -9.94 -11.78
C GLN A 322 -1.55 -10.62 -11.84
N ILE A 323 -2.62 -9.89 -12.16
CA ILE A 323 -3.97 -10.45 -12.36
C ILE A 323 -3.93 -11.55 -13.43
N ASN A 324 -3.37 -11.23 -14.60
CA ASN A 324 -3.23 -12.21 -15.69
C ASN A 324 -2.42 -13.45 -15.27
N LYS A 325 -1.38 -13.27 -14.45
CA LYS A 325 -0.61 -14.40 -13.92
C LYS A 325 -1.42 -15.20 -12.90
N ILE A 326 -2.16 -14.56 -12.00
CA ILE A 326 -3.03 -15.22 -11.02
C ILE A 326 -4.06 -16.10 -11.73
N ASP A 327 -4.69 -15.60 -12.80
CA ASP A 327 -5.64 -16.37 -13.60
C ASP A 327 -4.99 -17.62 -14.21
N ALA A 328 -3.77 -17.49 -14.73
CA ALA A 328 -3.00 -18.63 -15.23
C ALA A 328 -2.66 -19.64 -14.10
N LEU A 329 -2.29 -19.17 -12.91
CA LEU A 329 -2.04 -20.04 -11.75
C LEU A 329 -3.31 -20.77 -11.30
N ILE A 330 -4.45 -20.09 -11.27
CA ILE A 330 -5.76 -20.70 -10.96
C ILE A 330 -6.10 -21.78 -11.98
N SER A 331 -5.87 -21.53 -13.28
CA SER A 331 -6.08 -22.55 -14.31
C SER A 331 -5.21 -23.79 -14.10
N ILE A 332 -3.95 -23.64 -13.70
CA ILE A 332 -3.04 -24.76 -13.41
C ILE A 332 -3.51 -25.55 -12.18
N LEU A 333 -3.86 -24.85 -11.11
CA LEU A 333 -4.34 -25.50 -9.87
C LEU A 333 -5.64 -26.28 -10.10
N ASN A 334 -6.56 -25.76 -10.93
CA ASN A 334 -7.78 -26.48 -11.30
C ASN A 334 -7.47 -27.75 -12.11
N GLN A 335 -6.44 -27.74 -12.96
CA GLN A 335 -5.98 -28.96 -13.65
C GLN A 335 -5.43 -29.99 -12.65
N PHE A 336 -4.63 -29.57 -11.67
CA PHE A 336 -4.14 -30.47 -10.61
C PHE A 336 -5.27 -31.07 -9.79
N LYS A 337 -6.24 -30.25 -9.39
CA LYS A 337 -7.43 -30.71 -8.68
C LYS A 337 -8.19 -31.77 -9.46
N THR A 338 -8.48 -31.50 -10.74
CA THR A 338 -9.17 -32.46 -11.63
C THR A 338 -8.39 -33.77 -11.77
N LEU A 339 -7.05 -33.71 -11.88
CA LEU A 339 -6.20 -34.90 -11.98
C LEU A 339 -6.23 -35.74 -10.70
N LEU A 340 -6.18 -35.08 -9.53
CA LEU A 340 -6.25 -35.73 -8.22
C LEU A 340 -7.61 -36.38 -7.97
N GLU A 341 -8.70 -35.66 -8.23
CA GLU A 341 -10.07 -36.20 -8.08
C GLU A 341 -10.27 -37.46 -8.94
N ARG A 342 -9.68 -37.49 -10.13
CA ARG A 342 -9.77 -38.65 -11.04
C ARG A 342 -8.88 -39.83 -10.63
N LYS A 343 -7.65 -39.60 -10.19
CA LYS A 343 -6.65 -40.66 -9.96
C LYS A 343 -6.48 -41.08 -8.51
N VAL A 344 -6.74 -40.18 -7.57
CA VAL A 344 -6.57 -40.38 -6.12
C VAL A 344 -7.78 -39.79 -5.41
N PRO A 345 -8.99 -40.36 -5.63
CA PRO A 345 -10.22 -39.81 -5.07
C PRO A 345 -10.21 -39.86 -3.55
N VAL A 346 -10.69 -38.78 -2.92
CA VAL A 346 -10.88 -38.67 -1.48
C VAL A 346 -12.28 -38.14 -1.20
N LYS A 347 -12.83 -38.44 -0.02
CA LYS A 347 -14.19 -38.00 0.33
C LYS A 347 -14.24 -36.55 0.81
N ILE A 348 -13.20 -36.12 1.54
CA ILE A 348 -13.14 -34.81 2.20
C ILE A 348 -11.70 -34.31 2.14
N SER A 349 -11.49 -33.03 1.83
CA SER A 349 -10.17 -32.39 1.90
C SER A 349 -9.89 -31.80 3.29
N ILE A 350 -8.61 -31.80 3.70
CA ILE A 350 -8.17 -31.28 5.01
C ILE A 350 -7.37 -30.00 4.79
N LEU A 351 -7.87 -28.87 5.31
CA LEU A 351 -7.27 -27.54 5.13
C LEU A 351 -6.34 -27.13 6.28
N GLU A 352 -6.18 -27.98 7.28
CA GLU A 352 -5.40 -27.70 8.49
C GLU A 352 -3.92 -28.02 8.28
N ARG A 353 -3.05 -27.43 9.12
CA ARG A 353 -1.61 -27.72 9.09
C ARG A 353 -1.39 -29.23 9.28
N PRO A 354 -0.70 -29.91 8.36
CA PRO A 354 -0.60 -31.35 8.41
C PRO A 354 0.42 -31.83 9.44
N ILE A 355 0.22 -33.06 9.90
CA ILE A 355 1.15 -33.82 10.73
C ILE A 355 1.87 -34.81 9.81
N ILE A 356 3.20 -34.82 9.83
CA ILE A 356 3.99 -35.78 9.05
C ILE A 356 3.77 -37.17 9.64
N THR A 357 3.04 -38.02 8.90
CA THR A 357 2.80 -39.41 9.29
C THR A 357 4.00 -40.30 8.92
N PRO A 358 4.15 -41.48 9.54
CA PRO A 358 5.17 -42.45 9.13
C PRO A 358 5.03 -42.87 7.65
N LYS A 359 3.81 -42.94 7.12
CA LYS A 359 3.54 -43.27 5.72
C LYS A 359 4.01 -42.16 4.78
N ALA A 360 3.70 -40.91 5.13
CA ALA A 360 4.17 -39.75 4.36
C ALA A 360 5.70 -39.65 4.41
N HIS A 361 6.31 -39.83 5.59
CA HIS A 361 7.75 -39.82 5.76
C HIS A 361 8.48 -40.90 4.92
N GLY A 362 7.88 -42.09 4.81
CA GLY A 362 8.44 -43.21 4.06
C GLY A 362 8.42 -43.05 2.53
N LYS A 363 7.62 -42.12 1.97
CA LYS A 363 7.59 -41.83 0.53
C LYS A 363 8.10 -40.41 0.26
N HIS A 364 9.23 -40.28 -0.42
CA HIS A 364 9.87 -38.99 -0.74
C HIS A 364 8.91 -37.91 -1.24
N ALA A 365 8.13 -38.21 -2.29
CA ALA A 365 7.20 -37.24 -2.86
C ALA A 365 6.13 -36.74 -1.86
N TYR A 366 5.64 -37.60 -0.96
CA TYR A 366 4.68 -37.21 0.08
C TYR A 366 5.36 -36.40 1.17
N ARG A 367 6.54 -36.84 1.64
CA ARG A 367 7.30 -36.12 2.67
C ARG A 367 7.63 -34.71 2.23
N ASP A 368 8.18 -34.55 1.03
CA ASP A 368 8.64 -33.26 0.54
C ASP A 368 7.44 -32.34 0.28
N LEU A 369 6.32 -32.87 -0.22
CA LEU A 369 5.09 -32.11 -0.37
C LEU A 369 4.51 -31.70 0.99
N PHE A 370 4.53 -32.57 2.00
CA PHE A 370 4.09 -32.24 3.35
C PHE A 370 4.92 -31.11 3.96
N LEU A 371 6.24 -31.09 3.72
CA LEU A 371 7.11 -30.00 4.17
C LEU A 371 6.73 -28.67 3.50
N GLU A 372 6.42 -28.68 2.20
CA GLU A 372 5.93 -27.48 1.51
C GLU A 372 4.59 -26.99 2.05
N ILE A 373 3.66 -27.90 2.39
CA ILE A 373 2.38 -27.53 3.02
C ILE A 373 2.63 -26.93 4.41
N ILE A 374 3.54 -27.49 5.21
CA ILE A 374 3.87 -26.94 6.53
C ILE A 374 4.43 -25.52 6.40
N LYS A 375 5.40 -25.31 5.49
CA LYS A 375 5.94 -23.98 5.17
C LYS A 375 4.85 -23.02 4.67
N TRP A 376 3.79 -23.53 4.04
CA TRP A 376 2.64 -22.72 3.63
C TRP A 376 1.92 -22.11 4.83
N HIS A 377 1.66 -22.92 5.87
CA HIS A 377 0.92 -22.54 7.07
C HIS A 377 1.66 -21.61 8.04
N GLU A 378 2.99 -21.54 7.99
CA GLU A 378 3.81 -20.83 8.97
C GLU A 378 3.91 -19.30 8.75
N LYS A 379 2.95 -18.65 8.08
CA LYS A 379 3.05 -17.21 7.75
C LYS A 379 1.84 -16.38 8.16
N GLY A 380 2.08 -15.09 8.35
CA GLY A 380 1.05 -14.12 8.71
C GLY A 380 0.33 -13.54 7.50
N GLN A 381 -0.55 -12.59 7.80
CA GLN A 381 -1.60 -12.13 6.88
C GLN A 381 -1.04 -11.21 5.79
N VAL A 382 -1.72 -11.20 4.63
CA VAL A 382 -1.37 -10.30 3.53
C VAL A 382 -1.79 -8.88 3.87
N ASP A 383 -0.85 -7.95 3.83
CA ASP A 383 -1.09 -6.53 4.10
C ASP A 383 -1.25 -5.72 2.80
N TRP A 384 -2.43 -5.15 2.63
CA TRP A 384 -2.81 -4.32 1.48
C TRP A 384 -2.58 -2.83 1.70
N SER A 385 -2.20 -2.40 2.90
CA SER A 385 -2.15 -1.00 3.31
C SER A 385 -1.33 -0.13 2.35
N ALA A 386 -0.22 -0.64 1.83
CA ALA A 386 0.61 0.06 0.86
C ALA A 386 -0.09 0.36 -0.47
N TYR A 387 -0.80 -0.62 -1.02
CA TYR A 387 -1.58 -0.44 -2.25
C TYR A 387 -2.77 0.48 -2.00
N GLU A 388 -3.45 0.30 -0.87
CA GLU A 388 -4.56 1.17 -0.46
C GLU A 388 -4.09 2.64 -0.34
N ASN A 389 -2.94 2.90 0.27
CA ASN A 389 -2.36 4.23 0.41
C ASN A 389 -1.93 4.83 -0.93
N LEU A 390 -1.30 4.03 -1.82
CA LEU A 390 -0.95 4.47 -3.17
C LEU A 390 -2.20 4.79 -4.01
N PHE A 391 -3.28 4.02 -3.85
CA PHE A 391 -4.54 4.20 -4.56
C PHE A 391 -5.45 5.25 -3.93
N ALA A 392 -5.17 5.68 -2.70
CA ALA A 392 -5.78 6.82 -2.04
C ALA A 392 -5.19 8.16 -2.49
N ILE A 393 -4.23 8.19 -3.42
CA ILE A 393 -3.80 9.43 -4.06
C ILE A 393 -4.94 9.92 -4.96
N GLU A 394 -5.59 11.00 -4.55
CA GLU A 394 -6.77 11.56 -5.24
C GLU A 394 -6.48 12.87 -5.99
N SER A 395 -5.28 13.43 -5.84
CA SER A 395 -4.90 14.71 -6.43
C SER A 395 -3.42 14.80 -6.83
N ILE A 396 -3.09 15.73 -7.73
CA ILE A 396 -1.70 16.03 -8.12
C ILE A 396 -0.79 16.39 -6.94
N PRO A 397 -1.16 17.27 -5.99
CA PRO A 397 -0.26 17.62 -4.89
C PRO A 397 0.18 16.39 -4.08
N MET A 398 -0.76 15.50 -3.74
CA MET A 398 -0.46 14.24 -3.04
C MET A 398 0.45 13.34 -3.88
N LEU A 399 0.19 13.24 -5.19
CA LEU A 399 1.04 12.48 -6.11
C LEU A 399 2.46 13.05 -6.16
N PHE A 400 2.59 14.38 -6.18
CA PHE A 400 3.88 15.06 -6.23
C PHE A 400 4.67 14.93 -4.93
N GLU A 401 3.99 14.93 -3.78
CA GLU A 401 4.59 14.64 -2.47
C GLU A 401 5.17 13.22 -2.45
N ALA A 402 4.38 12.21 -2.85
CA ALA A 402 4.84 10.84 -2.96
C ALA A 402 6.02 10.70 -3.95
N TYR A 403 5.89 11.29 -5.14
CA TYR A 403 6.94 11.33 -6.15
C TYR A 403 8.24 11.93 -5.60
N SER A 404 8.15 13.08 -4.93
CA SER A 404 9.30 13.80 -4.37
C SER A 404 9.98 12.99 -3.26
N TYR A 405 9.20 12.32 -2.40
CA TYR A 405 9.74 11.43 -1.38
C TYR A 405 10.62 10.34 -1.99
N PHE A 406 10.11 9.60 -2.98
CA PHE A 406 10.89 8.53 -3.60
C PHE A 406 12.12 9.05 -4.36
N ARG A 407 12.03 10.24 -4.96
CA ARG A 407 13.18 10.90 -5.59
C ARG A 407 14.26 11.26 -4.57
N VAL A 408 13.89 11.75 -3.39
CA VAL A 408 14.83 12.04 -2.29
C VAL A 408 15.41 10.74 -1.73
N LEU A 409 14.58 9.72 -1.56
CA LEU A 409 14.98 8.40 -1.09
C LEU A 409 16.00 7.76 -2.04
N GLU A 410 15.74 7.81 -3.35
CA GLU A 410 16.64 7.35 -4.40
C GLU A 410 17.97 8.11 -4.35
N ALA A 411 17.94 9.44 -4.26
CA ALA A 411 19.15 10.26 -4.15
C ALA A 411 19.99 9.90 -2.91
N ALA A 412 19.35 9.71 -1.76
CA ALA A 412 20.05 9.33 -0.53
C ALA A 412 20.60 7.89 -0.61
N ASN A 413 19.85 6.95 -1.16
CA ASN A 413 20.33 5.59 -1.43
C ASN A 413 21.53 5.60 -2.37
N GLN A 414 21.53 6.41 -3.44
CA GLN A 414 22.69 6.55 -4.33
C GLN A 414 23.94 7.10 -3.63
N PHE A 415 23.76 7.91 -2.58
CA PHE A 415 24.86 8.46 -1.79
C PHE A 415 25.41 7.46 -0.77
N LEU A 416 24.50 6.76 -0.10
CA LEU A 416 24.79 5.90 1.06
C LEU A 416 25.06 4.45 0.65
N ASP A 417 24.49 3.98 -0.45
CA ASP A 417 24.66 2.64 -0.98
C ASP A 417 25.23 2.72 -2.42
N LYS A 418 26.40 2.10 -2.62
CA LYS A 418 26.98 1.88 -3.95
C LYS A 418 27.10 0.37 -4.20
N SER A 419 25.98 -0.29 -4.44
CA SER A 419 26.01 -1.58 -5.14
C SER A 419 26.47 -1.31 -6.59
N ASP A 420 27.63 -1.84 -6.97
CA ASP A 420 28.34 -1.63 -8.26
C ASP A 420 27.64 -2.27 -9.49
N SER A 421 26.32 -2.17 -9.60
CA SER A 421 25.58 -2.64 -10.78
C SER A 421 25.01 -1.45 -11.55
N PRO A 422 25.77 -0.83 -12.48
CA PRO A 422 25.27 0.22 -13.36
C PRO A 422 24.26 -0.29 -14.42
N SER A 423 23.79 -1.54 -14.31
CA SER A 423 23.00 -2.24 -15.33
C SER A 423 21.66 -2.81 -14.84
N SER A 424 21.31 -2.73 -13.56
CA SER A 424 19.97 -3.13 -13.12
C SER A 424 19.00 -1.95 -13.26
N LYS A 425 17.84 -2.22 -13.84
CA LYS A 425 16.74 -1.25 -13.90
C LYS A 425 16.38 -0.86 -12.45
N ILE A 426 15.91 0.37 -12.24
CA ILE A 426 15.44 0.89 -10.93
C ILE A 426 14.57 -0.13 -10.15
N LYS A 427 13.84 -0.98 -10.89
CA LYS A 427 12.97 -2.06 -10.39
C LYS A 427 13.64 -3.07 -9.45
N ASP A 428 14.95 -3.30 -9.54
CA ASP A 428 15.58 -4.41 -8.82
C ASP A 428 16.40 -3.96 -7.59
N ARG A 429 16.48 -2.64 -7.32
CA ARG A 429 17.26 -2.12 -6.20
C ARG A 429 16.38 -1.89 -4.97
N PRO A 430 16.63 -2.57 -3.83
CA PRO A 430 15.90 -2.29 -2.61
C PRO A 430 16.23 -0.87 -2.13
N LEU A 431 15.21 -0.04 -1.91
CA LEU A 431 15.39 1.27 -1.29
C LEU A 431 15.32 1.13 0.23
N CYS A 432 16.39 1.51 0.90
CA CYS A 432 16.46 1.55 2.35
C CYS A 432 16.06 2.94 2.87
N THR A 433 15.35 2.98 3.98
CA THR A 433 14.97 4.23 4.66
C THR A 433 15.87 4.54 5.86
N SER A 434 16.70 3.58 6.27
CA SER A 434 17.58 3.68 7.44
C SER A 434 18.97 3.19 7.11
N PHE A 435 19.99 3.93 7.56
CA PHE A 435 21.40 3.66 7.28
C PHE A 435 22.27 3.95 8.50
N ILE A 436 23.45 3.34 8.52
CA ILE A 436 24.53 3.70 9.45
C ILE A 436 25.77 4.00 8.61
N ASP A 437 26.35 5.20 8.76
CA ASP A 437 27.57 5.56 8.06
C ASP A 437 28.83 5.01 8.74
N GLN A 438 30.00 5.17 8.11
CA GLN A 438 31.29 4.71 8.64
C GLN A 438 31.69 5.36 9.96
N ASN A 439 31.14 6.53 10.29
CA ASN A 439 31.42 7.26 11.53
C ASN A 439 30.40 6.92 12.63
N GLY A 440 29.47 5.99 12.39
CA GLY A 440 28.43 5.60 13.33
C GLY A 440 27.25 6.57 13.41
N HIS A 441 27.10 7.47 12.44
CA HIS A 441 25.87 8.28 12.32
C HIS A 441 24.72 7.37 11.87
N SER A 442 23.59 7.46 12.55
CA SER A 442 22.34 6.83 12.10
C SER A 442 21.55 7.84 11.26
N ILE A 443 21.19 7.44 10.05
CA ILE A 443 20.42 8.25 9.10
C ILE A 443 19.07 7.58 8.89
N GLU A 444 17.98 8.33 9.09
CA GLU A 444 16.61 7.87 8.82
C GLU A 444 15.89 8.86 7.89
N ILE A 445 15.27 8.36 6.83
CA ILE A 445 14.50 9.15 5.86
C ILE A 445 13.02 8.94 6.12
N LEU A 446 12.39 9.95 6.70
CA LEU A 446 11.03 9.91 7.22
C LEU A 446 10.07 10.61 6.26
N ARG A 447 8.95 9.95 5.94
CA ARG A 447 7.82 10.52 5.19
C ARG A 447 6.80 11.07 6.20
N GLU A 448 6.38 12.32 6.03
CA GLU A 448 5.34 12.97 6.87
C GLU A 448 5.55 12.81 8.39
N PRO A 449 6.76 13.02 8.96
CA PRO A 449 6.98 12.87 10.39
C PRO A 449 6.17 13.90 11.20
N GLU A 450 5.54 13.44 12.29
CA GLU A 450 4.72 14.30 13.13
C GLU A 450 5.50 14.87 14.32
N PHE A 451 5.73 16.18 14.31
CA PHE A 451 6.36 16.89 15.42
C PHE A 451 5.31 17.60 16.27
N TRP A 452 4.95 16.95 17.37
CA TRP A 452 3.91 17.43 18.29
C TRP A 452 4.38 18.57 19.19
N ALA A 453 3.45 19.41 19.60
CA ALA A 453 3.73 20.51 20.51
C ALA A 453 4.14 20.03 21.91
N ALA A 454 4.91 20.85 22.61
CA ALA A 454 5.44 20.52 23.94
C ALA A 454 4.31 20.16 24.93
N GLY A 455 4.43 19.00 25.59
CA GLY A 455 3.44 18.52 26.57
C GLY A 455 2.26 17.77 25.95
N HIS A 456 2.26 17.52 24.64
CA HIS A 456 1.26 16.68 23.99
C HIS A 456 1.44 15.19 24.35
N LYS A 457 0.36 14.42 24.48
CA LYS A 457 0.40 12.99 24.89
C LYS A 457 1.15 12.08 23.92
N LEU A 458 1.18 12.46 22.64
CA LEU A 458 1.86 11.73 21.55
C LEU A 458 3.26 12.30 21.27
N GLN A 459 3.83 13.08 22.19
CA GLN A 459 5.19 13.58 22.06
C GLN A 459 6.18 12.41 21.95
N GLN A 460 7.10 12.51 20.98
CA GLN A 460 8.09 11.48 20.69
C GLN A 460 9.15 11.40 21.81
N VAL A 461 9.69 10.19 22.01
CA VAL A 461 10.67 9.86 23.07
C VAL A 461 12.01 10.57 22.87
N ASP A 462 12.35 10.93 21.63
CA ASP A 462 13.60 11.62 21.28
C ASP A 462 13.62 13.11 21.67
N GLY A 463 12.50 13.64 22.19
CA GLY A 463 12.40 14.99 22.73
C GLY A 463 12.24 16.08 21.67
N ILE A 464 11.95 15.71 20.42
CA ILE A 464 11.66 16.67 19.35
C ILE A 464 10.23 17.19 19.50
N ILE A 465 10.08 18.52 19.46
CA ILE A 465 8.82 19.22 19.70
C ILE A 465 8.60 20.36 18.71
N ASN A 466 7.33 20.68 18.48
CA ASN A 466 6.94 22.01 18.03
C ASN A 466 6.93 22.98 19.22
N SER A 467 7.73 24.04 19.14
CA SER A 467 7.91 25.07 20.18
C SER A 467 7.17 26.39 19.88
N GLU A 468 6.36 26.46 18.82
CA GLU A 468 5.62 27.67 18.48
C GLU A 468 4.63 28.08 19.59
N GLY A 469 4.83 29.26 20.19
CA GLY A 469 3.96 29.75 21.26
C GLY A 469 2.67 30.44 20.79
N TYR A 470 2.65 30.94 19.55
CA TYR A 470 1.56 31.75 19.03
C TYR A 470 1.14 31.32 17.62
N THR A 471 -0.11 31.59 17.28
CA THR A 471 -0.65 31.47 15.92
C THR A 471 -1.12 32.84 15.46
N ILE A 472 -0.76 33.20 14.23
CA ILE A 472 -1.19 34.45 13.60
C ILE A 472 -2.34 34.11 12.67
N ASN A 473 -3.49 34.73 12.92
CA ASN A 473 -4.57 34.74 11.93
C ASN A 473 -4.21 35.79 10.87
N LYS A 474 -3.84 35.35 9.66
CA LYS A 474 -3.35 36.22 8.58
C LYS A 474 -4.37 37.29 8.16
N GLU A 475 -5.67 37.00 8.30
CA GLU A 475 -6.76 37.89 7.87
C GLU A 475 -7.00 39.01 8.89
N SER A 476 -7.15 38.64 10.16
CA SER A 476 -7.41 39.59 11.24
C SER A 476 -6.14 40.25 11.79
N LYS A 477 -4.96 39.77 11.37
CA LYS A 477 -3.63 40.12 11.92
C LYS A 477 -3.55 39.97 13.45
N LYS A 478 -4.45 39.18 14.05
CA LYS A 478 -4.48 38.92 15.49
C LYS A 478 -3.52 37.78 15.81
N VAL A 479 -2.72 38.00 16.84
CA VAL A 479 -1.83 37.00 17.44
C VAL A 479 -2.57 36.38 18.61
N ARG A 480 -2.67 35.04 18.63
CA ARG A 480 -3.30 34.30 19.74
C ARG A 480 -2.35 33.20 20.24
N PRO A 481 -2.39 32.84 21.53
CA PRO A 481 -1.67 31.68 22.03
C PRO A 481 -2.03 30.44 21.20
N ARG A 482 -1.03 29.62 20.89
CA ARG A 482 -1.23 28.41 20.10
C ARG A 482 -2.00 27.37 20.90
N SER A 483 -3.01 26.75 20.28
CA SER A 483 -3.71 25.61 20.89
C SER A 483 -2.81 24.38 20.89
N GLN A 484 -2.82 23.64 22.01
CA GLN A 484 -2.18 22.34 22.15
C GLN A 484 -3.03 21.19 21.56
N THR A 485 -4.18 21.51 20.96
CA THR A 485 -5.14 20.56 20.39
C THR A 485 -5.56 20.99 18.98
N GLY A 486 -6.01 20.03 18.16
CA GLY A 486 -6.46 20.26 16.79
C GLY A 486 -5.32 20.44 15.78
N ILE A 487 -5.60 21.02 14.61
CA ILE A 487 -4.64 21.11 13.48
C ILE A 487 -3.32 21.84 13.81
N ASN A 488 -3.31 22.66 14.86
CA ASN A 488 -2.14 23.40 15.30
C ASN A 488 -1.25 22.62 16.29
N SER A 489 -1.67 21.45 16.77
CA SER A 489 -0.92 20.69 17.77
C SER A 489 0.34 20.01 17.23
N LYS A 490 0.53 19.98 15.91
CA LYS A 490 1.71 19.38 15.27
C LYS A 490 2.19 20.14 14.04
N ARG A 491 3.42 19.85 13.63
CA ARG A 491 3.99 20.16 12.32
C ARG A 491 4.35 18.86 11.62
N VAL A 492 4.05 18.79 10.32
CA VAL A 492 4.23 17.60 9.49
C VAL A 492 4.88 18.07 8.19
N PRO A 493 6.22 18.16 8.12
CA PRO A 493 6.88 18.35 6.84
C PRO A 493 6.71 17.10 5.98
N ASP A 494 6.74 17.25 4.65
CA ASP A 494 6.53 16.11 3.75
C ASP A 494 7.67 15.08 3.84
N ILE A 495 8.91 15.55 4.01
CA ILE A 495 10.11 14.70 4.11
C ILE A 495 11.06 15.27 5.18
N ALA A 496 11.58 14.41 6.05
CA ALA A 496 12.70 14.75 6.91
C ALA A 496 13.78 13.67 6.86
N ILE A 497 15.03 14.08 6.67
CA ILE A 497 16.19 13.21 6.90
C ILE A 497 16.72 13.52 8.29
N LYS A 498 16.58 12.55 9.19
CA LYS A 498 17.06 12.61 10.57
C LYS A 498 18.45 12.01 10.64
N VAL A 499 19.41 12.80 11.12
CA VAL A 499 20.78 12.38 11.35
C VAL A 499 21.04 12.36 12.86
N THR A 500 21.21 11.18 13.42
CA THR A 500 21.58 10.97 14.82
C THR A 500 23.06 10.67 14.90
N ARG A 501 23.81 11.55 15.57
CA ARG A 501 25.26 11.39 15.75
C ARG A 501 25.57 10.45 16.93
N PRO A 502 26.78 9.86 17.00
CA PRO A 502 27.17 8.97 18.09
C PRO A 502 27.07 9.59 19.49
N ASN A 503 27.21 10.92 19.60
CA ASN A 503 27.00 11.67 20.84
C ASN A 503 25.51 11.90 21.18
N ASN A 504 24.60 11.23 20.46
CA ASN A 504 23.15 11.36 20.54
C ASN A 504 22.60 12.76 20.18
N SER A 505 23.40 13.64 19.56
CA SER A 505 22.88 14.88 18.96
C SER A 505 22.10 14.58 17.69
N ILE A 506 21.00 15.30 17.45
CA ILE A 506 20.13 15.09 16.30
C ILE A 506 20.13 16.34 15.42
N ARG A 507 20.15 16.11 14.11
CA ARG A 507 20.05 17.14 13.08
C ARG A 507 18.99 16.71 12.05
N LEU A 508 18.20 17.67 11.58
CA LEU A 508 17.13 17.45 10.61
C LEU A 508 17.43 18.21 9.32
N ILE A 509 17.31 17.52 8.19
CA ILE A 509 17.24 18.11 6.86
C ILE A 509 15.78 17.99 6.41
N ILE A 510 15.10 19.12 6.23
CA ILE A 510 13.68 19.14 5.88
C ILE A 510 13.52 19.48 4.40
N LEU A 511 12.71 18.67 3.71
CA LEU A 511 12.28 18.93 2.34
C LEU A 511 10.76 18.87 2.29
N ASP A 512 10.15 19.87 1.67
CA ASP A 512 8.70 20.03 1.63
C ASP A 512 8.29 20.26 0.17
N ALA A 513 7.41 19.40 -0.35
CA ALA A 513 6.99 19.34 -1.73
C ALA A 513 5.74 20.19 -1.94
N LYS A 514 5.84 21.13 -2.89
CA LYS A 514 4.76 22.04 -3.25
C LYS A 514 4.59 22.03 -4.75
N TYR A 515 3.45 21.52 -5.22
CA TYR A 515 3.09 21.55 -6.64
C TYR A 515 2.71 22.98 -7.04
N SER A 516 3.73 23.80 -7.29
CA SER A 516 3.63 25.24 -7.54
C SER A 516 4.78 25.68 -8.46
N TYR A 517 4.71 26.91 -8.98
CA TYR A 517 5.77 27.51 -9.78
C TYR A 517 6.90 28.08 -8.91
N ALA A 518 8.10 28.19 -9.51
CA ALA A 518 9.34 28.54 -8.83
C ALA A 518 9.28 29.84 -8.00
N ASP A 519 8.66 30.90 -8.52
CA ASP A 519 8.58 32.18 -7.81
C ASP A 519 7.77 32.06 -6.51
N LYS A 520 6.60 31.43 -6.54
CA LYS A 520 5.78 31.20 -5.34
C LYS A 520 6.46 30.26 -4.35
N SER A 521 7.17 29.23 -4.85
CA SER A 521 8.01 28.34 -4.02
C SER A 521 9.08 29.10 -3.24
N PHE A 522 9.71 30.09 -3.86
CA PHE A 522 10.80 30.85 -3.24
C PHE A 522 10.33 32.06 -2.42
N VAL A 523 9.34 32.80 -2.90
CA VAL A 523 8.89 34.08 -2.31
C VAL A 523 7.88 33.84 -1.18
N ASP A 524 6.97 32.87 -1.33
CA ASP A 524 5.89 32.65 -0.38
C ASP A 524 6.15 31.43 0.51
N TYR A 525 6.37 30.26 -0.11
CA TYR A 525 6.46 29.00 0.65
C TYR A 525 7.74 28.88 1.48
N LEU A 526 8.90 29.24 0.92
CA LEU A 526 10.17 29.12 1.63
C LEU A 526 10.17 29.95 2.93
N PRO A 527 9.84 31.27 2.96
CA PRO A 527 9.80 32.03 4.22
C PRO A 527 8.77 31.49 5.22
N ASP A 528 7.55 31.16 4.76
CA ASP A 528 6.49 30.64 5.62
C ASP A 528 6.90 29.32 6.28
N LEU A 529 7.53 28.41 5.54
CA LEU A 529 7.93 27.09 6.03
C LEU A 529 9.24 27.13 6.82
N THR A 530 10.14 28.08 6.54
CA THR A 530 11.29 28.37 7.41
C THR A 530 10.81 28.74 8.81
N MET A 531 9.81 29.62 8.94
CA MET A 531 9.26 29.95 10.26
C MET A 531 8.62 28.74 10.96
N LYS A 532 7.88 27.91 10.22
CA LYS A 532 7.19 26.74 10.77
C LYS A 532 8.13 25.62 11.21
N TYR A 533 9.16 25.34 10.42
CA TYR A 533 9.98 24.15 10.61
C TYR A 533 11.34 24.47 11.19
N VAL A 534 12.09 25.42 10.59
CA VAL A 534 13.43 25.78 11.05
C VAL A 534 13.39 26.43 12.43
N HIS A 535 12.44 27.35 12.64
CA HIS A 535 12.27 28.04 13.91
C HIS A 535 11.16 27.45 14.80
N GLY A 536 10.30 26.58 14.26
CA GLY A 536 9.21 25.98 15.02
C GLY A 536 9.55 24.62 15.63
N ILE A 537 10.51 23.88 15.06
CA ILE A 537 10.85 22.52 15.53
C ILE A 537 12.17 22.56 16.29
N HIS A 538 12.14 22.09 17.54
CA HIS A 538 13.29 22.07 18.44
C HIS A 538 13.41 20.73 19.15
N ARG A 539 14.58 20.47 19.72
CA ARG A 539 14.79 19.36 20.64
C ARG A 539 15.10 19.88 22.03
N ILE A 540 14.41 19.35 23.03
CA ILE A 540 14.62 19.72 24.43
C ILE A 540 16.06 19.38 24.83
N GLY A 541 16.76 20.34 25.43
CA GLY A 541 18.12 20.15 25.95
C GLY A 541 19.24 20.23 24.92
N GLN A 542 18.94 20.47 23.63
CA GLN A 542 19.95 20.68 22.60
C GLN A 542 20.23 22.19 22.40
N SER A 543 21.51 22.58 22.43
CA SER A 543 21.93 23.98 22.21
C SER A 543 22.06 24.34 20.73
N GLU A 544 22.47 23.39 19.90
CA GLU A 544 22.56 23.57 18.45
C GLU A 544 21.17 23.53 17.79
N PRO A 545 20.91 24.38 16.78
CA PRO A 545 19.69 24.30 15.99
C PRO A 545 19.47 22.88 15.46
N LEU A 546 18.25 22.37 15.66
CA LEU A 546 17.88 21.03 15.25
C LEU A 546 17.78 20.92 13.72
N VAL A 547 17.10 21.87 13.08
CA VAL A 547 16.92 21.88 11.63
C VAL A 547 18.12 22.55 10.97
N ALA A 548 18.88 21.77 10.22
CA ALA A 548 20.06 22.19 9.49
C ALA A 548 19.76 22.76 8.10
N SER A 549 18.63 22.35 7.52
CA SER A 549 18.28 22.72 6.16
C SER A 549 16.78 22.72 5.92
N MET A 550 16.33 23.63 5.06
CA MET A 550 14.97 23.67 4.52
C MET A 550 15.01 23.79 2.99
N SER A 551 14.39 22.84 2.31
CA SER A 551 14.26 22.82 0.85
C SER A 551 12.79 22.80 0.42
N ILE A 552 12.39 23.71 -0.47
CA ILE A 552 11.10 23.60 -1.17
C ILE A 552 11.30 22.86 -2.49
N LEU A 553 10.66 21.71 -2.62
CA LEU A 553 10.64 20.93 -3.85
C LEU A 553 9.43 21.34 -4.68
N HIS A 554 9.62 21.61 -5.97
CA HIS A 554 8.51 22.01 -6.86
C HIS A 554 8.73 21.49 -8.28
N PRO A 555 7.67 21.24 -9.06
CA PRO A 555 7.83 20.82 -10.45
C PRO A 555 8.40 21.98 -11.28
N ASP A 556 9.42 21.70 -12.09
CA ASP A 556 10.00 22.69 -13.00
C ASP A 556 10.59 21.99 -14.23
N ASP A 557 10.26 22.47 -15.43
CA ASP A 557 10.70 21.84 -16.67
C ASP A 557 12.19 22.09 -16.97
N GLN A 558 12.84 23.02 -16.27
CA GLN A 558 14.25 23.39 -16.46
C GLN A 558 15.13 23.02 -15.24
N GLY A 559 14.56 22.43 -14.19
CA GLY A 559 15.27 22.08 -12.96
C GLY A 559 15.85 23.29 -12.22
N VAL A 560 15.19 24.45 -12.28
CA VAL A 560 15.72 25.71 -11.71
C VAL A 560 15.98 25.56 -10.21
N PHE A 561 17.20 25.90 -9.80
CA PHE A 561 17.62 25.93 -8.40
C PHE A 561 17.81 27.37 -7.93
N ARG A 562 17.31 27.70 -6.74
CA ARG A 562 17.52 28.99 -6.08
C ARG A 562 17.92 28.81 -4.63
N SER A 563 18.98 29.49 -4.23
CA SER A 563 19.45 29.55 -2.85
C SER A 563 19.11 30.92 -2.27
N PHE A 564 18.66 30.96 -1.02
CA PHE A 564 18.51 32.22 -0.28
C PHE A 564 19.87 32.86 0.00
N HIS A 565 20.86 32.03 0.34
CA HIS A 565 22.22 32.47 0.63
C HIS A 565 23.03 32.69 -0.65
N TYR A 566 23.81 33.77 -0.68
CA TYR A 566 24.58 34.20 -1.86
C TYR A 566 25.97 33.54 -1.94
N GLY A 567 26.39 33.19 -3.16
CA GLY A 567 27.77 32.81 -3.46
C GLY A 567 28.30 31.64 -2.63
N SER A 568 29.43 31.86 -1.94
CA SER A 568 30.09 30.85 -1.11
C SER A 568 29.27 30.39 0.09
N LEU A 569 28.25 31.15 0.50
CA LEU A 569 27.33 30.80 1.58
C LEU A 569 26.15 29.94 1.13
N SER A 570 25.97 29.74 -0.19
CA SER A 570 24.95 28.82 -0.72
C SER A 570 25.26 27.37 -0.36
N VAL A 571 24.26 26.48 -0.47
CA VAL A 571 24.44 25.05 -0.17
C VAL A 571 25.57 24.39 -0.99
N PHE A 572 25.76 24.83 -2.23
CA PHE A 572 26.83 24.37 -3.12
C PHE A 572 28.12 25.20 -3.02
N GLY A 573 28.13 26.24 -2.18
CA GLY A 573 29.30 27.05 -1.92
C GLY A 573 30.31 26.35 -1.03
N GLU A 574 31.49 26.96 -0.92
CA GLU A 574 32.62 26.44 -0.12
C GLU A 574 32.34 26.48 1.39
N SER A 575 31.56 27.47 1.85
CA SER A 575 31.24 27.70 3.26
C SER A 575 29.73 27.88 3.47
N PRO A 576 28.90 26.84 3.26
CA PRO A 576 27.44 26.96 3.35
C PRO A 576 26.97 27.52 4.69
N ALA A 577 26.02 28.47 4.65
CA ALA A 577 25.39 28.98 5.86
C ALA A 577 24.45 27.93 6.47
N SER A 578 24.43 27.82 7.80
CA SER A 578 23.49 26.96 8.54
C SER A 578 22.48 27.83 9.29
N PRO A 579 21.17 27.62 9.12
CA PRO A 579 20.54 26.64 8.24
C PRO A 579 20.62 27.02 6.76
N THR A 580 20.74 26.02 5.88
CA THR A 580 20.67 26.24 4.42
C THR A 580 19.21 26.35 3.99
N LEU A 581 18.88 27.36 3.17
CA LEU A 581 17.52 27.64 2.71
C LEU A 581 17.49 27.73 1.18
N GLN A 582 16.70 26.87 0.52
CA GLN A 582 16.66 26.79 -0.93
C GLN A 582 15.32 26.34 -1.49
N SER A 583 15.09 26.61 -2.77
CA SER A 583 14.06 25.96 -3.58
C SER A 583 14.71 25.18 -4.72
N CYS A 584 14.31 23.92 -4.91
CA CYS A 584 14.80 23.03 -5.94
C CYS A 584 13.68 22.66 -6.90
N GLY A 585 13.81 23.05 -8.17
CA GLY A 585 12.97 22.58 -9.26
C GLY A 585 13.30 21.13 -9.59
N ILE A 586 12.27 20.31 -9.71
CA ILE A 586 12.36 18.89 -10.03
C ILE A 586 11.74 18.66 -11.41
N ILE A 587 12.48 17.99 -12.29
CA ILE A 587 11.97 17.60 -13.61
C ILE A 587 11.22 16.28 -13.46
N LEU A 588 10.00 16.24 -14.01
CA LEU A 588 9.12 15.06 -13.98
C LEU A 588 9.44 14.11 -15.14
N GLY A 589 9.29 12.81 -14.93
CA GLY A 589 9.54 11.78 -15.96
C GLY A 589 10.94 11.18 -15.85
N GLU A 590 11.51 10.63 -16.93
CA GLU A 590 12.81 9.92 -16.91
C GLU A 590 14.02 10.84 -17.18
N ASP A 591 13.87 11.91 -17.97
CA ASP A 591 14.97 12.82 -18.31
C ASP A 591 15.23 13.84 -17.18
N ARG A 592 15.92 13.37 -16.13
CA ARG A 592 16.19 14.13 -14.89
C ARG A 592 17.61 14.66 -14.79
N SER A 593 18.42 14.43 -15.82
CA SER A 593 19.86 14.64 -15.77
C SER A 593 20.25 16.09 -15.44
N SER A 594 19.36 17.03 -15.72
CA SER A 594 19.56 18.47 -15.54
C SER A 594 19.03 19.04 -14.21
N ASP A 595 18.22 18.31 -13.45
CA ASP A 595 17.78 18.80 -12.13
C ASP A 595 18.85 18.59 -11.04
N LYS A 596 18.78 19.41 -9.98
CA LYS A 596 19.80 19.44 -8.92
C LYS A 596 19.42 18.64 -7.67
N LEU A 597 18.37 17.82 -7.72
CA LEU A 597 17.87 17.18 -6.51
C LEU A 597 18.88 16.22 -5.90
N SER A 598 19.46 15.32 -6.70
CA SER A 598 20.43 14.34 -6.19
C SER A 598 21.66 15.02 -5.61
N SER A 599 22.23 15.98 -6.35
CA SER A 599 23.38 16.76 -5.89
C SER A 599 23.07 17.59 -4.65
N LEU A 600 21.85 18.13 -4.52
CA LEU A 600 21.39 18.81 -3.30
C LEU A 600 21.36 17.86 -2.11
N VAL A 601 20.68 16.72 -2.22
CA VAL A 601 20.59 15.73 -1.12
C VAL A 601 21.98 15.26 -0.69
N HIS A 602 22.85 14.94 -1.65
CA HIS A 602 24.23 14.54 -1.38
C HIS A 602 25.00 15.62 -0.63
N ARG A 603 24.88 16.88 -1.09
CA ARG A 603 25.56 18.01 -0.46
C ARG A 603 25.05 18.28 0.96
N LEU A 604 23.75 18.15 1.20
CA LEU A 604 23.15 18.32 2.52
C LEU A 604 23.64 17.25 3.50
N LEU A 605 23.73 15.99 3.06
CA LEU A 605 24.31 14.91 3.87
C LEU A 605 25.80 15.17 4.18
N GLN A 606 26.57 15.63 3.20
CA GLN A 606 27.99 15.98 3.40
C GLN A 606 28.19 17.12 4.40
N ILE A 607 27.35 18.17 4.35
CA ILE A 607 27.42 19.29 5.29
C ILE A 607 27.21 18.81 6.73
N GLU A 608 26.36 17.79 6.93
CA GLU A 608 26.13 17.18 8.24
C GLU A 608 27.22 16.16 8.65
N GLY A 609 28.30 16.05 7.88
CA GLY A 609 29.45 15.20 8.18
C GLY A 609 29.30 13.75 7.73
N ILE A 610 28.25 13.42 6.97
CA ILE A 610 28.01 12.08 6.46
C ILE A 610 28.91 11.84 5.24
N LYS A 611 29.67 10.75 5.30
CA LYS A 611 30.52 10.33 4.19
C LYS A 611 29.80 9.25 3.37
N PRO A 612 29.99 9.22 2.05
CA PRO A 612 29.56 8.07 1.26
C PRO A 612 30.27 6.81 1.77
N LEU A 613 29.57 5.67 1.80
CA LEU A 613 30.22 4.39 2.13
C LEU A 613 31.24 4.07 1.04
N ILE A 614 32.53 4.06 1.38
CA ILE A 614 33.63 3.65 0.50
C ILE A 614 33.89 2.16 0.75
N ASN A 615 33.86 1.34 -0.30
CA ASN A 615 34.28 -0.07 -0.24
C ASN A 615 35.73 -0.15 0.26
N HIS A 616 35.94 -0.76 1.42
CA HIS A 616 37.22 -1.40 1.71
C HIS A 616 37.30 -2.68 0.87
N HIS A 617 38.20 -2.69 -0.11
CA HIS A 617 38.71 -3.95 -0.64
C HIS A 617 39.49 -4.66 0.47
N GLY A 618 39.19 -5.94 0.66
CA GLY A 618 40.08 -6.88 1.36
C GLY A 618 39.42 -7.59 2.55
N ASP A 619 39.20 -8.88 2.34
CA ASP A 619 39.12 -9.96 3.32
C ASP A 619 37.81 -10.14 4.11
N THR A 620 37.01 -11.04 3.52
CA THR A 620 36.18 -12.03 4.19
C THR A 620 36.67 -12.46 5.57
N GLU A 621 35.87 -12.21 6.59
CA GLU A 621 35.57 -13.20 7.63
C GLU A 621 34.09 -13.11 8.01
N ILE A 622 33.33 -14.13 7.59
CA ILE A 622 31.95 -14.36 8.00
C ILE A 622 32.01 -14.84 9.45
N ILE A 623 31.74 -13.97 10.41
CA ILE A 623 31.46 -14.39 11.78
C ILE A 623 29.99 -14.82 11.84
N GLN A 624 29.76 -16.13 11.74
CA GLN A 624 28.47 -16.73 12.11
C GLN A 624 28.25 -16.59 13.63
N PRO A 625 27.03 -16.28 14.09
CA PRO A 625 26.70 -16.33 15.51
C PRO A 625 26.59 -17.79 15.96
N ASN A 626 27.53 -18.22 16.81
CA ASN A 626 27.50 -19.51 17.48
C ASN A 626 26.36 -19.51 18.52
N PHE A 627 25.26 -20.19 18.21
CA PHE A 627 24.28 -20.62 19.21
C PHE A 627 24.75 -21.95 19.82
N ALA A 628 25.28 -21.90 21.05
CA ALA A 628 25.47 -23.09 21.87
C ALA A 628 25.22 -22.78 23.36
N ASN A 629 24.05 -23.26 23.81
CA ASN A 629 23.70 -23.86 25.10
C ASN A 629 24.29 -23.37 26.44
N GLN A 630 23.34 -22.95 27.28
CA GLN A 630 23.06 -23.45 28.65
C GLN A 630 24.21 -23.63 29.64
N GLY A 631 24.12 -22.93 30.78
CA GLY A 631 24.85 -23.29 31.99
C GLY A 631 24.69 -22.33 33.17
N LEU A 632 23.64 -22.57 33.98
CA LEU A 632 23.61 -22.48 35.45
C LEU A 632 23.92 -21.12 36.15
N LEU A 633 22.85 -20.56 36.73
CA LEU A 633 22.88 -19.72 37.94
C LEU A 633 23.50 -20.46 39.13
N PRO A 634 24.28 -19.79 40.00
CA PRO A 634 24.36 -20.14 41.40
C PRO A 634 23.48 -19.21 42.23
N ALA A 635 22.82 -19.82 43.21
CA ALA A 635 22.05 -19.16 44.24
C ALA A 635 22.95 -18.38 45.23
N ALA A 636 22.53 -17.15 45.55
CA ALA A 636 22.55 -16.54 46.89
C ALA A 636 21.72 -15.25 46.85
#